data_AF-A0A1D6M9X9-F1
#
_entry.id   AF-A0A1D6M9X9-F1
#
_cell.length_a   1.000
_cell.length_b   1.000
_cell.length_c   1.000
_cell.angle_alpha   90.00
_cell.angle_beta   90.00
_cell.angle_gamma   90.00
#
_symmetry.space_group_name_H-M   'P 1'
#
loop_
_entity.id
_entity.type
_entity.pdbx_description
1 polymer ?
#
loop_
_entity_poly.entity_id
_entity_poly.type
_entity_poly.pdbx_seq_one_letter_code
_entity_poly.pdbx_strand_id
1 'polypeptide(L)'
;MTLSKKQGAGTDQQALLDAQLQLWHHTIAFVKSMALKAAVDLRIADAIHLHGGSATLSQIVTKVTLHPSKIPCLRRLMRVLTLTGVFSVNSGAVVDEPVYGLTPASRLLVGPGLNQTPFLTLMLSTFFVSSFLGLDEWFQHETGPSPFELANGRDIWTLSGHDASFGFIMDVVVKECGDVFRGVGSLVDVAGGLGGATQTIAKAFPDVACSVLDLSHVVANAPTDTTVKYIAGDMFESIPSANVVFLKV
;
A
#
# COMPACT_ATOMS: atom_id res chain seq x y z
N MET A 1 -26.97 -17.01 53.87
CA MET A 1 -26.61 -15.81 53.10
C MET A 1 -25.26 -16.05 52.42
N THR A 2 -25.23 -16.84 51.34
CA THR A 2 -23.97 -17.22 50.64
C THR A 2 -24.29 -17.71 49.24
N LEU A 3 -24.74 -16.81 48.36
CA LEU A 3 -24.95 -17.13 46.93
C LEU A 3 -24.59 -15.99 45.96
N SER A 4 -23.86 -14.97 46.39
CA SER A 4 -23.54 -13.81 45.51
C SER A 4 -22.08 -13.71 45.03
N LYS A 5 -21.19 -14.64 45.42
CA LYS A 5 -19.75 -14.54 45.09
C LYS A 5 -19.31 -15.30 43.83
N LYS A 6 -20.17 -16.14 43.24
CA LYS A 6 -19.83 -16.96 42.06
C LYS A 6 -20.13 -16.29 40.71
N GLN A 7 -20.98 -15.27 40.68
CA GLN A 7 -21.41 -14.63 39.42
C GLN A 7 -20.47 -13.51 38.94
N GLY A 8 -19.77 -12.80 39.84
CA GLY A 8 -18.80 -11.76 39.45
C GLY A 8 -17.41 -12.29 39.07
N ALA A 9 -16.99 -13.44 39.61
CA ALA A 9 -15.67 -14.02 39.28
C ALA A 9 -15.61 -14.61 37.86
N GLY A 10 -16.75 -15.07 37.32
CA GLY A 10 -16.83 -15.60 35.95
C GLY A 10 -16.80 -14.50 34.89
N THR A 11 -17.37 -13.34 35.17
CA THR A 11 -17.36 -12.18 34.25
C THR A 11 -15.98 -11.52 34.19
N ASP A 12 -15.28 -11.43 35.33
CA ASP A 12 -13.93 -10.85 35.38
C ASP A 12 -12.89 -11.76 34.69
N GLN A 13 -13.02 -13.07 34.84
CA GLN A 13 -12.16 -14.04 34.15
C GLN A 13 -12.38 -14.03 32.64
N GLN A 14 -13.63 -13.94 32.18
CA GLN A 14 -13.95 -13.85 30.76
C GLN A 14 -13.40 -12.54 30.16
N ALA A 15 -13.57 -11.41 30.86
CA ALA A 15 -13.02 -10.13 30.42
C ALA A 15 -11.48 -10.16 30.29
N LEU A 16 -10.79 -10.85 31.21
CA LEU A 16 -9.34 -11.03 31.13
C LEU A 16 -8.93 -11.89 29.92
N LEU A 17 -9.66 -12.96 29.61
CA LEU A 17 -9.41 -13.79 28.43
C LEU A 17 -9.62 -13.01 27.13
N ASP A 18 -10.67 -12.18 27.06
CA ASP A 18 -10.94 -11.33 25.90
C ASP A 18 -9.85 -10.27 25.73
N ALA A 19 -9.38 -9.66 26.82
CA ALA A 19 -8.25 -8.74 26.81
C ALA A 19 -6.95 -9.43 26.36
N GLN A 20 -6.69 -10.66 26.80
CA GLN A 20 -5.53 -11.43 26.38
C GLN A 20 -5.59 -11.77 24.88
N LEU A 21 -6.75 -12.18 24.38
CA LEU A 21 -6.97 -12.41 22.95
C LEU A 21 -6.71 -11.14 22.13
N GLN A 22 -7.20 -9.99 22.62
CA GLN A 22 -6.96 -8.69 22.00
C GLN A 22 -5.46 -8.39 21.92
N LEU A 23 -4.72 -8.49 23.03
CA LEU A 23 -3.28 -8.23 23.03
C LEU A 23 -2.54 -9.16 22.07
N TRP A 24 -2.86 -10.45 22.09
CA TRP A 24 -2.23 -11.42 21.19
C TRP A 24 -2.49 -11.11 19.71
N HIS A 25 -3.71 -10.74 19.35
CA HIS A 25 -4.03 -10.34 17.98
C HIS A 25 -3.19 -9.15 17.50
N HIS A 26 -2.95 -8.16 18.36
CA HIS A 26 -2.11 -7.00 18.01
C HIS A 26 -0.64 -7.40 17.92
N THR A 27 -0.12 -8.16 18.88
CA THR A 27 1.29 -8.60 18.91
C THR A 27 1.68 -9.38 17.65
N ILE A 28 0.81 -10.22 17.10
CA ILE A 28 1.11 -11.05 15.92
C ILE A 28 0.53 -10.50 14.62
N ALA A 29 -0.11 -9.32 14.63
CA ALA A 29 -0.76 -8.75 13.45
C ALA A 29 0.22 -8.58 12.26
N PHE A 30 1.48 -8.23 12.54
CA PHE A 30 2.53 -8.05 11.53
C PHE A 30 2.78 -9.30 10.68
N VAL A 31 2.50 -10.50 11.21
CA VAL A 31 2.68 -11.77 10.48
C VAL A 31 1.83 -11.79 9.21
N LYS A 32 0.62 -11.21 9.25
CA LYS A 32 -0.25 -11.10 8.07
C LYS A 32 0.38 -10.21 6.99
N SER A 33 0.94 -9.07 7.41
CA SER A 33 1.64 -8.14 6.51
C SER A 33 2.88 -8.78 5.89
N MET A 34 3.66 -9.52 6.68
CA MET A 34 4.86 -10.21 6.18
C MET A 34 4.52 -11.41 5.28
N ALA A 35 3.41 -12.09 5.53
CA ALA A 35 2.90 -13.12 4.62
C ALA A 35 2.49 -12.50 3.28
N LEU A 36 1.78 -11.36 3.28
CA LEU A 36 1.44 -10.62 2.07
C LEU A 36 2.70 -10.16 1.32
N LYS A 37 3.68 -9.60 2.04
CA LYS A 37 4.98 -9.21 1.46
C LYS A 37 5.63 -10.39 0.74
N ALA A 38 5.73 -11.54 1.40
CA ALA A 38 6.31 -12.74 0.80
C ALA A 38 5.55 -13.19 -0.46
N ALA A 39 4.22 -13.08 -0.47
CA ALA A 39 3.41 -13.42 -1.64
C ALA A 39 3.67 -12.49 -2.84
N VAL A 40 3.85 -11.19 -2.57
CA VAL A 40 4.21 -10.18 -3.57
C VAL A 40 5.62 -10.45 -4.09
N ASP A 41 6.61 -10.61 -3.22
CA ASP A 41 8.01 -10.85 -3.60
C ASP A 41 8.18 -12.17 -4.40
N LEU A 42 7.44 -13.22 -4.02
CA LEU A 42 7.43 -14.51 -4.74
C LEU A 42 6.55 -14.48 -6.00
N ARG A 43 5.84 -13.38 -6.28
CA ARG A 43 4.93 -13.23 -7.42
C ARG A 43 3.87 -14.34 -7.50
N ILE A 44 3.31 -14.71 -6.35
CA ILE A 44 2.32 -15.81 -6.26
C ILE A 44 1.06 -15.48 -7.06
N ALA A 45 0.59 -14.22 -6.99
CA ALA A 45 -0.62 -13.81 -7.71
C ALA A 45 -0.42 -13.92 -9.24
N ASP A 46 0.74 -13.52 -9.76
CA ASP A 46 1.11 -13.70 -11.17
C ASP A 46 1.13 -15.19 -11.55
N ALA A 47 1.73 -16.03 -10.72
CA ALA A 47 1.80 -17.48 -10.95
C ALA A 47 0.39 -18.11 -11.09
N ILE A 48 -0.57 -17.69 -10.26
CA ILE A 48 -1.96 -18.13 -10.33
C ILE A 48 -2.66 -17.52 -11.56
N HIS A 49 -2.41 -16.23 -11.84
CA HIS A 49 -2.99 -15.54 -13.00
C HIS A 49 -2.60 -16.19 -14.33
N LEU A 50 -1.33 -16.60 -14.47
CA LEU A 50 -0.80 -17.31 -15.64
C LEU A 50 -1.48 -18.68 -15.90
N HIS A 51 -2.14 -19.25 -14.89
CA HIS A 51 -2.92 -20.49 -15.01
C HIS A 51 -4.43 -20.24 -15.19
N GLY A 52 -4.84 -19.01 -15.54
CA GLY A 52 -6.24 -18.66 -15.74
C GLY A 52 -6.96 -18.23 -14.46
N GLY A 53 -6.22 -17.86 -13.41
CA GLY A 53 -6.78 -17.32 -12.16
C GLY A 53 -7.11 -18.35 -11.10
N SER A 54 -6.79 -19.63 -11.33
CA SER A 54 -6.83 -20.71 -10.34
C SER A 54 -5.70 -21.70 -10.59
N ALA A 55 -5.00 -22.14 -9.53
CA ALA A 55 -3.85 -23.03 -9.65
C ALA A 55 -3.67 -23.91 -8.41
N THR A 56 -3.16 -25.13 -8.60
CA THR A 56 -2.71 -26.00 -7.51
C THR A 56 -1.37 -25.53 -6.93
N LEU A 57 -0.97 -26.04 -5.76
CA LEU A 57 0.36 -25.71 -5.20
C LEU A 57 1.47 -26.16 -6.14
N SER A 58 1.34 -27.36 -6.73
CA SER A 58 2.26 -27.89 -7.72
C SER A 58 2.42 -26.96 -8.93
N GLN A 59 1.32 -26.42 -9.48
CA GLN A 59 1.36 -25.44 -10.57
C GLN A 59 2.03 -24.12 -10.17
N ILE A 60 1.71 -23.59 -8.98
CA ILE A 60 2.34 -22.36 -8.46
C ILE A 60 3.86 -22.53 -8.34
N VAL A 61 4.31 -23.67 -7.81
CA VAL A 61 5.74 -24.00 -7.64
C VAL A 61 6.49 -23.99 -8.97
N THR A 62 5.85 -24.28 -10.11
CA THR A 62 6.50 -24.20 -11.43
C THR A 62 6.81 -22.78 -11.89
N LYS A 63 6.21 -21.76 -11.28
CA LYS A 63 6.34 -20.34 -11.69
C LYS A 63 7.06 -19.48 -10.67
N VAL A 64 7.10 -19.90 -9.40
CA VAL A 64 7.78 -19.14 -8.34
C VAL A 64 9.19 -19.68 -8.10
N THR A 65 10.14 -18.78 -7.84
CA THR A 65 11.50 -19.15 -7.47
C THR A 65 11.54 -19.56 -6.00
N LEU A 66 11.53 -20.86 -5.71
CA LEU A 66 11.77 -21.37 -4.36
C LEU A 66 12.67 -22.61 -4.32
N HIS A 67 13.39 -22.78 -3.21
CA HIS A 67 14.11 -24.02 -2.95
C HIS A 67 13.12 -25.18 -2.65
N PRO A 68 13.29 -26.40 -3.23
CA PRO A 68 12.35 -27.50 -3.05
C PRO A 68 12.04 -27.85 -1.58
N SER A 69 13.02 -27.74 -0.69
CA SER A 69 12.82 -28.00 0.75
C SER A 69 11.85 -27.02 1.44
N LYS A 70 11.50 -25.89 0.78
CA LYS A 70 10.59 -24.87 1.29
C LYS A 70 9.16 -25.02 0.76
N ILE A 71 8.87 -26.00 -0.09
CA ILE A 71 7.49 -26.28 -0.56
C ILE A 71 6.49 -26.48 0.61
N PRO A 72 6.84 -27.20 1.70
CA PRO A 72 5.95 -27.28 2.86
C PRO A 72 5.70 -25.91 3.54
N CYS A 73 6.72 -25.03 3.54
CA CYS A 73 6.58 -23.66 4.05
C CYS A 73 5.68 -22.81 3.16
N LEU A 74 5.78 -22.95 1.83
CA LEU A 74 4.88 -22.28 0.89
C LEU A 74 3.42 -22.70 1.13
N ARG A 75 3.16 -23.99 1.40
CA ARG A 75 1.81 -24.45 1.76
C ARG A 75 1.27 -23.75 3.02
N ARG A 76 2.12 -23.56 4.04
CA ARG A 76 1.74 -22.84 5.26
C ARG A 76 1.47 -21.36 4.98
N LEU A 77 2.29 -20.73 4.13
CA LEU A 77 2.09 -19.36 3.68
C LEU A 77 0.75 -19.20 2.95
N MET A 78 0.44 -20.08 1.99
CA MET A 78 -0.83 -20.08 1.27
C MET A 78 -2.03 -20.27 2.22
N ARG A 79 -1.89 -21.09 3.27
CA ARG A 79 -2.93 -21.24 4.29
C ARG A 79 -3.19 -19.93 5.04
N VAL A 80 -2.14 -19.17 5.40
CA VAL A 80 -2.32 -17.85 6.03
C VAL A 80 -3.04 -16.92 5.06
N LEU A 81 -2.56 -16.82 3.83
CA LEU A 81 -3.11 -15.89 2.82
C LEU A 81 -4.55 -16.20 2.42
N THR A 82 -4.95 -17.47 2.48
CA THR A 82 -6.34 -17.88 2.24
C THR A 82 -7.23 -17.56 3.43
N LEU A 83 -6.78 -17.83 4.66
CA LEU A 83 -7.50 -17.46 5.88
C LEU A 83 -7.66 -15.94 6.04
N THR A 84 -6.73 -15.15 5.50
CA THR A 84 -6.82 -13.68 5.48
C THR A 84 -7.54 -13.13 4.23
N GLY A 85 -8.08 -13.99 3.36
CA GLY A 85 -8.89 -13.58 2.19
C GLY A 85 -8.10 -13.03 1.00
N VAL A 86 -6.76 -13.06 1.05
CA VAL A 86 -5.91 -12.63 -0.08
C VAL A 86 -6.07 -13.60 -1.26
N PHE A 87 -6.12 -14.90 -0.98
CA PHE A 87 -6.46 -15.94 -1.96
C PHE A 87 -7.69 -16.72 -1.50
N SER A 88 -8.34 -17.42 -2.42
CA SER A 88 -9.36 -18.42 -2.10
C SER A 88 -8.74 -19.81 -2.18
N VAL A 89 -9.34 -20.78 -1.51
CA VAL A 89 -8.97 -22.19 -1.66
C VAL A 89 -10.24 -23.01 -1.80
N ASN A 90 -10.30 -23.79 -2.88
CA ASN A 90 -11.30 -24.81 -3.07
C ASN A 90 -10.62 -26.16 -2.88
N SER A 91 -11.04 -26.88 -1.84
CA SER A 91 -10.77 -28.30 -1.77
C SER A 91 -11.69 -28.98 -2.78
N GLY A 92 -11.12 -29.59 -3.83
CA GLY A 92 -11.83 -30.63 -4.56
C GLY A 92 -12.22 -31.77 -3.62
N ALA A 93 -12.89 -32.80 -4.14
CA ALA A 93 -13.17 -34.02 -3.35
C ALA A 93 -11.90 -34.49 -2.60
N VAL A 94 -12.07 -35.23 -1.50
CA VAL A 94 -11.05 -35.60 -0.48
C VAL A 94 -9.68 -36.09 -1.01
N VAL A 95 -9.58 -36.42 -2.30
CA VAL A 95 -8.41 -36.95 -3.00
C VAL A 95 -7.64 -35.90 -3.82
N ASP A 96 -8.25 -34.76 -4.18
CA ASP A 96 -7.63 -33.76 -5.06
C ASP A 96 -6.80 -32.71 -4.31
N GLU A 97 -5.72 -32.27 -4.95
CA GLU A 97 -4.86 -31.20 -4.45
C GLU A 97 -5.68 -29.89 -4.30
N PRO A 98 -5.51 -29.12 -3.21
CA PRO A 98 -6.20 -27.84 -3.05
C PRO A 98 -5.91 -26.89 -4.20
N VAL A 99 -6.97 -26.30 -4.77
CA VAL A 99 -6.88 -25.31 -5.85
C VAL A 99 -7.01 -23.92 -5.24
N TYR A 100 -5.99 -23.09 -5.44
CA TYR A 100 -5.95 -21.70 -4.98
C TYR A 100 -6.43 -20.76 -6.08
N GLY A 101 -7.37 -19.88 -5.77
CA GLY A 101 -7.95 -18.92 -6.71
C GLY A 101 -7.66 -17.48 -6.35
N LEU A 102 -7.59 -16.61 -7.36
CA LEU A 102 -7.53 -15.15 -7.16
C LEU A 102 -8.86 -14.63 -6.58
N THR A 103 -8.77 -13.79 -5.56
CA THR A 103 -9.89 -13.00 -5.01
C THR A 103 -9.83 -11.57 -5.57
N PRO A 104 -10.85 -10.72 -5.35
CA PRO A 104 -10.74 -9.31 -5.68
C PRO A 104 -9.48 -8.65 -5.10
N ALA A 105 -9.05 -9.04 -3.89
CA ALA A 105 -7.84 -8.52 -3.26
C ALA A 105 -6.56 -8.93 -4.00
N SER A 106 -6.37 -10.21 -4.33
CA SER A 106 -5.17 -10.64 -5.06
C SER A 106 -5.17 -10.26 -6.55
N ARG A 107 -6.33 -9.94 -7.15
CA ARG A 107 -6.39 -9.36 -8.49
C ARG A 107 -5.73 -7.99 -8.58
N LEU A 108 -5.71 -7.25 -7.48
CA LEU A 108 -4.97 -5.99 -7.39
C LEU A 108 -3.45 -6.18 -7.43
N LEU A 109 -2.94 -7.42 -7.40
CA LEU A 109 -1.50 -7.71 -7.48
C LEU A 109 -1.05 -8.08 -8.91
N VAL A 110 -1.97 -8.13 -9.88
CA VAL A 110 -1.69 -8.62 -11.24
C VAL A 110 -2.27 -7.72 -12.33
N GLY A 111 -1.67 -7.77 -13.51
CA GLY A 111 -2.14 -7.05 -14.70
C GLY A 111 -1.80 -5.55 -14.73
N PRO A 112 -2.03 -4.88 -15.87
CA PRO A 112 -1.84 -3.43 -16.01
C PRO A 112 -3.05 -2.64 -15.48
N GLY A 113 -2.81 -1.45 -14.93
CA GLY A 113 -3.85 -0.54 -14.42
C GLY A 113 -3.86 -0.46 -12.88
N LEU A 114 -4.73 -1.24 -12.22
CA LEU A 114 -4.96 -1.13 -10.77
C LEU A 114 -3.93 -1.87 -9.89
N ASN A 115 -2.72 -2.12 -10.40
CA ASN A 115 -1.74 -2.93 -9.71
C ASN A 115 -1.17 -2.22 -8.47
N GLN A 116 -1.44 -2.78 -7.28
CA GLN A 116 -1.01 -2.30 -5.96
C GLN A 116 0.37 -2.72 -5.56
N THR A 117 1.03 -3.56 -6.35
CA THR A 117 2.36 -4.08 -6.01
C THR A 117 3.35 -2.96 -5.68
N PRO A 118 3.47 -1.85 -6.44
CA PRO A 118 4.40 -0.78 -6.10
C PRO A 118 4.15 -0.17 -4.71
N PHE A 119 2.88 0.13 -4.38
CA PHE A 119 2.50 0.66 -3.08
C PHE A 119 2.81 -0.32 -1.94
N LEU A 120 2.41 -1.59 -2.11
CA LEU A 120 2.67 -2.62 -1.11
C LEU A 120 4.16 -2.88 -0.92
N THR A 121 4.94 -2.89 -2.00
CA THR A 121 6.40 -3.03 -1.95
C THR A 121 7.04 -1.87 -1.20
N LEU A 122 6.57 -0.63 -1.40
CA LEU A 122 7.05 0.54 -0.67
C LEU A 122 6.74 0.43 0.83
N MET A 123 5.46 0.25 1.17
CA MET A 123 4.99 0.22 2.56
C MET A 123 5.55 -0.96 3.37
N LEU A 124 5.78 -2.09 2.71
CA LEU A 124 6.35 -3.30 3.32
C LEU A 124 7.87 -3.39 3.15
N SER A 125 8.51 -2.35 2.58
CA SER A 125 9.96 -2.30 2.46
C SER A 125 10.61 -2.17 3.84
N THR A 126 11.85 -2.63 3.95
CA THR A 126 12.62 -2.53 5.20
C THR A 126 12.71 -1.09 5.69
N PHE A 127 12.85 -0.11 4.79
CA PHE A 127 12.96 1.31 5.13
C PHE A 127 11.70 1.87 5.79
N PHE A 128 10.52 1.48 5.32
CA PHE A 128 9.27 1.92 5.91
C PHE A 128 8.97 1.17 7.21
N VAL A 129 9.21 -0.14 7.22
CA VAL A 129 8.92 -0.96 8.41
C VAL A 129 9.85 -0.60 9.57
N SER A 130 11.13 -0.31 9.32
CA SER A 130 12.10 0.07 10.36
C SER A 130 11.68 1.32 11.12
N SER A 131 11.00 2.27 10.46
CA SER A 131 10.49 3.51 11.07
C SER A 131 9.49 3.27 12.19
N PHE A 132 8.80 2.12 12.18
CA PHE A 132 7.86 1.75 13.23
C PHE A 132 8.53 0.99 14.39
N LEU A 133 9.78 0.54 14.23
CA LEU A 133 10.47 -0.25 15.25
C LEU A 133 11.07 0.62 16.37
N GLY A 134 11.37 1.89 16.10
CA GLY A 134 11.96 2.84 17.06
C GLY A 134 10.99 3.94 17.52
N LEU A 135 9.68 3.66 17.53
CA LEU A 135 8.68 4.66 17.92
C LEU A 135 8.81 5.07 19.39
N ASP A 136 9.23 4.15 20.26
CA ASP A 136 9.46 4.40 21.69
C ASP A 136 10.61 5.39 21.93
N GLU A 137 11.69 5.31 21.15
CA GLU A 137 12.76 6.31 21.15
C GLU A 137 12.24 7.64 20.61
N TRP A 138 11.53 7.62 19.47
CA TRP A 138 10.97 8.83 18.86
C TRP A 138 10.05 9.61 19.81
N PHE A 139 9.19 8.93 20.57
CA PHE A 139 8.30 9.55 21.56
C PHE A 139 9.03 10.25 22.72
N GLN A 140 10.33 10.00 22.92
CA GLN A 140 11.12 10.66 23.95
C GLN A 140 11.68 12.03 23.50
N HIS A 141 11.56 12.38 22.21
CA HIS A 141 12.01 13.66 21.68
C HIS A 141 10.91 14.73 21.74
N GLU A 142 11.19 15.90 22.33
CA GLU A 142 10.22 17.03 22.42
C GLU A 142 9.86 17.63 21.05
N THR A 143 10.86 17.76 20.17
CA THR A 143 10.75 18.21 18.78
C THR A 143 11.91 17.61 18.01
N GLY A 144 11.70 17.11 16.80
CA GLY A 144 12.76 16.41 16.09
C GLY A 144 12.37 15.82 14.75
N PRO A 145 13.27 15.00 14.16
CA PRO A 145 13.02 14.33 12.89
C PRO A 145 11.78 13.44 12.96
N SER A 146 11.16 13.19 11.81
CA SER A 146 10.06 12.21 11.73
C SER A 146 10.53 10.82 12.20
N PRO A 147 9.64 9.89 12.61
CA PRO A 147 10.06 8.52 12.93
C PRO A 147 10.83 7.85 11.79
N PHE A 148 10.47 8.19 10.55
CA PHE A 148 11.16 7.71 9.36
C PHE A 148 12.60 8.22 9.27
N GLU A 149 12.78 9.51 9.47
CA GLU A 149 14.07 10.16 9.41
C GLU A 149 14.96 9.73 10.59
N LEU A 150 14.41 9.56 11.79
CA LEU A 150 15.14 9.03 12.93
C LEU A 150 15.66 7.61 12.65
N ALA A 151 14.83 6.74 12.09
CA ALA A 151 15.19 5.34 11.83
C ALA A 151 16.13 5.15 10.63
N ASN A 152 16.05 6.02 9.61
CA ASN A 152 16.76 5.84 8.34
C ASN A 152 17.84 6.89 8.07
N GLY A 153 17.96 7.94 8.89
CA GLY A 153 18.92 9.04 8.74
C GLY A 153 18.67 9.94 7.53
N ARG A 154 17.53 9.79 6.86
CA ARG A 154 17.09 10.59 5.71
C ARG A 154 15.58 10.76 5.76
N ASP A 155 15.08 11.89 5.30
CA ASP A 155 13.65 12.11 5.16
C ASP A 155 13.04 11.21 4.06
N ILE A 156 11.72 11.02 4.16
CA ILE A 156 10.96 10.17 3.22
C ILE A 156 10.96 10.72 1.79
N TRP A 157 11.11 12.04 1.63
CA TRP A 157 11.02 12.73 0.34
C TRP A 157 12.30 12.54 -0.48
N THR A 158 13.46 12.54 0.16
CA THR A 158 14.75 12.22 -0.50
C THR A 158 14.81 10.79 -0.99
N LEU A 159 14.10 9.85 -0.35
CA LEU A 159 13.96 8.47 -0.86
C LEU A 159 12.91 8.37 -1.97
N SER A 160 11.86 9.20 -1.90
CA SER A 160 10.72 9.22 -2.83
C SER A 160 10.96 10.08 -4.06
N GLY A 161 12.21 10.41 -4.42
CA GLY A 161 12.58 11.24 -5.58
C GLY A 161 12.13 10.71 -6.96
N HIS A 162 11.25 9.71 -7.00
CA HIS A 162 10.55 9.23 -8.19
C HIS A 162 9.08 8.99 -7.82
N ASP A 163 8.20 9.89 -8.25
CA ASP A 163 6.72 9.94 -8.11
C ASP A 163 5.96 8.63 -8.44
N ALA A 164 6.64 7.61 -8.98
CA ALA A 164 6.05 6.41 -9.56
C ALA A 164 5.27 5.55 -8.55
N SER A 165 5.63 5.57 -7.26
CA SER A 165 4.95 4.77 -6.22
C SER A 165 3.56 5.30 -5.86
N PHE A 166 3.26 6.58 -6.11
CA PHE A 166 1.97 7.19 -5.81
C PHE A 166 1.05 7.33 -7.04
N GLY A 167 1.53 6.98 -8.23
CA GLY A 167 0.75 7.06 -9.48
C GLY A 167 -0.56 6.27 -9.42
N PHE A 168 -0.57 5.12 -8.74
CA PHE A 168 -1.78 4.31 -8.58
C PHE A 168 -2.92 5.05 -7.86
N ILE A 169 -2.61 5.83 -6.82
CA ILE A 169 -3.65 6.56 -6.06
C ILE A 169 -4.40 7.51 -6.99
N MET A 170 -3.69 8.11 -7.94
CA MET A 170 -4.28 9.03 -8.90
C MET A 170 -5.15 8.33 -9.94
N ASP A 171 -4.81 7.10 -10.35
CA ASP A 171 -5.68 6.30 -11.22
C ASP A 171 -7.04 6.02 -10.55
N VAL A 172 -7.05 5.78 -9.23
CA VAL A 172 -8.29 5.60 -8.46
C VAL A 172 -9.05 6.91 -8.32
N VAL A 173 -8.37 8.00 -7.97
CA VAL A 173 -8.98 9.34 -7.82
C VAL A 173 -9.64 9.78 -9.13
N VAL A 174 -8.95 9.62 -10.26
CA VAL A 174 -9.53 9.95 -11.57
C VAL A 174 -10.75 9.08 -11.89
N LYS A 175 -10.69 7.79 -11.58
CA LYS A 175 -11.76 6.85 -11.93
C LYS A 175 -13.00 7.00 -11.05
N GLU A 176 -12.81 7.09 -9.74
CA GLU A 176 -13.91 7.05 -8.76
C GLU A 176 -14.35 8.46 -8.32
N CYS A 177 -13.47 9.45 -8.42
CA CYS A 177 -13.72 10.84 -8.02
C CYS A 177 -13.61 11.83 -9.19
N GLY A 178 -13.55 11.37 -10.45
CA GLY A 178 -13.29 12.22 -11.62
C GLY A 178 -14.26 13.39 -11.80
N ASP A 179 -15.46 13.30 -11.24
CA ASP A 179 -16.45 14.38 -11.28
C ASP A 179 -15.96 15.69 -10.64
N VAL A 180 -15.00 15.63 -9.70
CA VAL A 180 -14.40 16.83 -9.08
C VAL A 180 -13.61 17.70 -10.07
N PHE A 181 -13.19 17.13 -11.21
CA PHE A 181 -12.43 17.83 -12.24
C PHE A 181 -13.31 18.29 -13.42
N ARG A 182 -14.61 17.97 -13.42
CA ARG A 182 -15.51 18.40 -14.51
C ARG A 182 -15.76 19.91 -14.43
N GLY A 183 -15.61 20.58 -15.58
CA GLY A 183 -15.83 22.02 -15.69
C GLY A 183 -14.72 22.89 -15.10
N VAL A 184 -13.62 22.28 -14.66
CA VAL A 184 -12.42 23.01 -14.22
C VAL A 184 -11.66 23.50 -15.45
N GLY A 185 -11.37 24.79 -15.53
CA GLY A 185 -10.59 25.37 -16.64
C GLY A 185 -9.07 25.28 -16.42
N SER A 186 -8.61 25.39 -15.16
CA SER A 186 -7.20 25.29 -14.81
C SER A 186 -6.97 24.76 -13.40
N LEU A 187 -5.87 24.02 -13.23
CA LEU A 187 -5.44 23.41 -11.97
C LEU A 187 -3.96 23.69 -11.73
N VAL A 188 -3.63 24.04 -10.47
CA VAL A 188 -2.25 24.09 -9.99
C VAL A 188 -2.06 23.06 -8.88
N ASP A 189 -1.13 22.12 -9.09
CA ASP A 189 -0.71 21.11 -8.12
C ASP A 189 0.47 21.65 -7.32
N VAL A 190 0.24 21.90 -6.04
CA VAL A 190 1.18 22.55 -5.14
C VAL A 190 2.01 21.49 -4.42
N ALA A 191 3.33 21.66 -4.45
CA ALA A 191 4.29 20.60 -4.08
C ALA A 191 4.06 19.32 -4.90
N GLY A 192 3.70 19.49 -6.17
CA GLY A 192 3.33 18.40 -7.08
C GLY A 192 4.50 17.56 -7.59
N GLY A 193 5.73 17.83 -7.15
CA GLY A 193 6.92 17.05 -7.46
C GLY A 193 7.27 17.08 -8.94
N LEU A 194 7.47 15.89 -9.52
CA LEU A 194 7.72 15.74 -10.97
C LEU A 194 6.41 15.69 -11.76
N GLY A 195 5.29 16.00 -11.12
CA GLY A 195 3.98 16.12 -11.74
C GLY A 195 3.34 14.78 -12.07
N GLY A 196 3.71 13.69 -11.40
CA GLY A 196 3.12 12.37 -11.68
C GLY A 196 1.60 12.38 -11.57
N ALA A 197 1.07 12.99 -10.50
CA ALA A 197 -0.36 13.14 -10.30
C ALA A 197 -1.02 14.06 -11.33
N THR A 198 -0.41 15.23 -11.56
CA THR A 198 -0.89 16.21 -12.53
C THR A 198 -0.92 15.66 -13.95
N GLN A 199 0.06 14.85 -14.35
CA GLN A 199 0.07 14.20 -15.66
C GLN A 199 -1.06 13.18 -15.81
N THR A 200 -1.39 12.42 -14.74
CA THR A 200 -2.55 11.51 -14.76
C THR A 200 -3.87 12.29 -14.90
N ILE A 201 -4.02 13.41 -14.19
CA ILE A 201 -5.18 14.30 -14.34
C ILE A 201 -5.25 14.88 -15.76
N ALA A 202 -4.14 15.43 -16.27
CA ALA A 202 -4.08 16.03 -17.60
C ALA A 202 -4.40 15.03 -18.72
N LYS A 203 -4.00 13.76 -18.56
CA LYS A 203 -4.36 12.68 -19.50
C LYS A 203 -5.85 12.34 -19.47
N ALA A 204 -6.47 12.37 -18.30
CA ALA A 204 -7.88 12.04 -18.12
C ALA A 204 -8.83 13.19 -18.46
N PHE A 205 -8.38 14.44 -18.25
CA PHE A 205 -9.14 15.65 -18.51
C PHE A 205 -8.31 16.62 -19.38
N PRO A 206 -8.19 16.36 -20.69
CA PRO A 206 -7.33 17.13 -21.59
C PRO A 206 -7.69 18.63 -21.69
N ASP A 207 -8.93 18.98 -21.36
CA ASP A 207 -9.43 20.36 -21.39
C ASP A 207 -8.99 21.19 -20.18
N VAL A 208 -8.43 20.56 -19.13
CA VAL A 208 -7.96 21.24 -17.92
C VAL A 208 -6.52 21.71 -18.15
N ALA A 209 -6.29 23.02 -18.04
CA ALA A 209 -4.93 23.57 -18.08
C ALA A 209 -4.20 23.23 -16.77
N CYS A 210 -3.27 22.28 -16.83
CA CYS A 210 -2.57 21.76 -15.66
C CYS A 210 -1.18 22.39 -15.47
N SER A 211 -0.88 22.75 -14.23
CA SER A 211 0.44 23.23 -13.83
C SER A 211 0.88 22.64 -12.49
N VAL A 212 2.19 22.54 -12.28
CA VAL A 212 2.82 22.09 -11.03
C VAL A 212 3.62 23.25 -10.47
N LEU A 213 3.40 23.58 -9.20
CA LEU A 213 4.24 24.50 -8.42
C LEU A 213 5.13 23.68 -7.49
N ASP A 214 6.44 23.82 -7.63
CA ASP A 214 7.40 23.21 -6.71
C ASP A 214 8.69 24.05 -6.59
N LEU A 215 9.57 23.69 -5.67
CA LEU A 215 10.84 24.38 -5.48
C LEU A 215 11.73 24.27 -6.73
N SER A 216 12.56 25.28 -6.96
CA SER A 216 13.39 25.38 -8.17
C SER A 216 14.25 24.15 -8.46
N HIS A 217 14.77 23.49 -7.41
CA HIS A 217 15.60 22.31 -7.57
C HIS A 217 14.80 21.05 -7.98
N VAL A 218 13.51 21.00 -7.66
CA VAL A 218 12.60 19.93 -8.09
C VAL A 218 12.18 20.16 -9.54
N VAL A 219 11.74 21.38 -9.86
CA VAL A 219 11.31 21.79 -11.21
C VAL A 219 12.44 21.65 -12.24
N ALA A 220 13.70 21.84 -11.84
CA ALA A 220 14.86 21.62 -12.71
C ALA A 220 14.96 20.18 -13.25
N ASN A 221 14.38 19.20 -12.53
CA ASN A 221 14.36 17.79 -12.92
C ASN A 221 13.03 17.37 -13.57
N ALA A 222 12.14 18.32 -13.86
CA ALA A 222 10.83 18.03 -14.43
C ALA A 222 10.92 17.50 -15.87
N PRO A 223 10.03 16.57 -16.27
CA PRO A 223 9.99 16.06 -17.62
C PRO A 223 9.58 17.15 -18.61
N THR A 224 10.29 17.23 -19.73
CA THR A 224 10.08 18.25 -20.77
C THR A 224 9.05 17.84 -21.82
N ASP A 225 8.75 16.54 -21.95
CA ASP A 225 7.80 16.00 -22.92
C ASP A 225 6.42 15.75 -22.28
N THR A 226 5.79 16.82 -21.77
CA THR A 226 4.46 16.74 -21.17
C THR A 226 3.62 17.97 -21.51
N THR A 227 2.30 17.84 -21.41
CA THR A 227 1.35 18.97 -21.54
C THR A 227 1.24 19.81 -20.26
N VAL A 228 1.95 19.42 -19.20
CA VAL A 228 1.90 20.04 -17.88
C VAL A 228 2.94 21.16 -17.79
N LYS A 229 2.55 22.32 -17.26
CA LYS A 229 3.46 23.44 -17.05
C LYS A 229 4.11 23.37 -15.66
N TYR A 230 5.43 23.37 -15.59
CA TYR A 230 6.16 23.41 -14.33
C TYR A 230 6.56 24.85 -13.97
N ILE A 231 6.30 25.24 -12.73
CA ILE A 231 6.50 26.58 -12.20
C ILE A 231 7.37 26.46 -10.96
N ALA A 232 8.57 27.05 -11.01
CA ALA A 232 9.44 27.14 -9.85
C ALA A 232 8.96 28.27 -8.93
N GLY A 233 8.77 27.97 -7.64
CA GLY A 233 8.39 28.97 -6.65
C GLY A 233 8.23 28.39 -5.24
N ASP A 234 7.97 29.28 -4.29
CA ASP A 234 7.63 28.92 -2.91
C ASP A 234 6.13 29.17 -2.68
N MET A 235 5.40 28.11 -2.33
CA MET A 235 3.96 28.18 -2.06
C MET A 235 3.61 29.07 -0.86
N PHE A 236 4.55 29.29 0.07
CA PHE A 236 4.36 30.19 1.21
C PHE A 236 4.51 31.66 0.82
N GLU A 237 5.17 31.95 -0.30
CA GLU A 237 5.25 33.30 -0.85
C GLU A 237 4.09 33.58 -1.81
N SER A 238 3.87 32.71 -2.80
CA SER A 238 2.78 32.87 -3.75
C SER A 238 2.42 31.56 -4.45
N ILE A 239 1.12 31.39 -4.72
CA ILE A 239 0.59 30.30 -5.54
C ILE A 239 0.04 30.90 -6.84
N PRO A 240 0.41 30.36 -8.03
CA PRO A 240 -0.14 30.79 -9.30
C PRO A 240 -1.67 30.73 -9.34
N SER A 241 -2.29 31.70 -10.02
CA SER A 241 -3.74 31.71 -10.17
C SER A 241 -4.21 30.54 -11.05
N ALA A 242 -5.18 29.79 -10.52
CA ALA A 242 -5.88 28.71 -11.21
C ALA A 242 -7.32 28.62 -10.69
N ASN A 243 -8.20 27.88 -11.38
CA ASN A 243 -9.55 27.63 -10.87
C ASN A 243 -9.52 26.71 -9.64
N VAL A 244 -8.58 25.76 -9.60
CA VAL A 244 -8.41 24.81 -8.52
C VAL A 244 -6.96 24.78 -8.06
N VAL A 245 -6.77 24.80 -6.75
CA VAL A 245 -5.51 24.45 -6.10
C VAL A 245 -5.61 23.01 -5.62
N PHE A 246 -4.73 22.15 -6.11
CA PHE A 246 -4.63 20.76 -5.73
C PHE A 246 -3.50 20.59 -4.72
N LEU A 247 -3.84 20.06 -3.55
CA LEU A 247 -2.90 19.76 -2.47
C LEU A 247 -3.05 18.28 -2.12
N LYS A 248 -2.08 17.48 -2.55
CA LYS A 248 -2.02 16.05 -2.25
C LYS A 248 -1.23 15.85 -0.96
N VAL A 249 -1.94 15.56 0.13
CA VAL A 249 -1.37 15.24 1.45
C VAL A 249 -1.13 13.74 1.59
#